data_AF-A0A1F5G7K9-F1
#
_entry.id   AF-A0A1F5G7K9-F1
#
_cell.length_a   1.000
_cell.length_b   1.000
_cell.length_c   1.000
_cell.angle_alpha   90.00
_cell.angle_beta   90.00
_cell.angle_gamma   90.00
#
_symmetry.space_group_name_H-M   'P 1'
#
loop_
_entity.id
_entity.type
_entity.pdbx_description
1 polymer ?
#
loop_
_entity_poly.entity_id
_entity_poly.type
_entity_poly.pdbx_seq_one_letter_code
_entity_poly.pdbx_strand_id
1 'polypeptide(L)'
;MKSKWLFVLFFVVLGFVALQIPINYLEGSRVKFTLFDLFAPVFGALLGTGIGIISVFVILAVNLVTHGFSGINTASPLTLAATLRFLPFIVGVYFFAKKEGKLLVIPALAIIAFNLHPVGRSVWFYSLFWVIPFLVWPFRERFLLARALGTTMTAHAVGGAVWIWAFPTTALFWTALIPIVILERSIFTLGISSSYILMNNVLAFLSSKKLLPRGILVSKKYLLRV
;
A
#
# COMPACT_ATOMS: atom_id res chain seq x y z
N MET A 1 7.13 30.95 2.97
CA MET A 1 8.19 29.99 2.58
C MET A 1 7.54 28.76 1.98
N LYS A 2 7.61 28.48 0.67
CA LYS A 2 6.91 27.28 0.15
C LYS A 2 7.66 26.55 -0.94
N SER A 3 8.85 26.06 -0.60
CA SER A 3 9.49 25.05 -1.43
C SER A 3 8.63 23.79 -1.39
N LYS A 4 8.20 23.31 -2.56
CA LYS A 4 7.52 22.01 -2.74
C LYS A 4 8.32 20.88 -2.06
N TRP A 5 9.64 20.99 -2.07
CA TRP A 5 10.55 20.02 -1.47
C TRP A 5 10.51 19.99 0.06
N LEU A 6 10.30 21.13 0.72
CA LEU A 6 10.13 21.17 2.17
C LEU A 6 8.85 20.40 2.58
N PHE A 7 7.82 20.48 1.75
CA PHE A 7 6.58 19.75 1.95
C PHE A 7 6.73 18.24 1.72
N VAL A 8 7.47 17.85 0.68
CA VAL A 8 7.83 16.46 0.44
C VAL A 8 8.67 15.90 1.60
N LEU A 9 9.64 16.68 2.09
CA LEU A 9 10.46 16.31 3.24
C LEU A 9 9.61 16.08 4.49
N PHE A 10 8.64 16.95 4.77
CA PHE A 10 7.68 16.75 5.86
C PHE A 10 6.93 15.42 5.73
N PHE A 11 6.44 15.07 4.53
CA PHE A 11 5.79 13.78 4.30
C PHE A 11 6.73 12.59 4.46
N VAL A 12 8.00 12.73 4.07
CA VAL A 12 9.03 11.70 4.27
C VAL A 12 9.28 11.50 5.76
N VAL A 13 9.47 12.57 6.54
CA VAL A 13 9.67 12.49 7.99
C VAL A 13 8.45 11.90 8.68
N LEU A 14 7.24 12.39 8.38
CA LEU A 14 5.99 11.86 8.93
C LEU A 14 5.81 10.38 8.60
N GLY A 15 6.06 9.99 7.35
CA GLY A 15 5.97 8.61 6.92
C GLY A 15 7.01 7.71 7.59
N PHE A 16 8.24 8.20 7.78
CA PHE A 16 9.28 7.50 8.52
C PHE A 16 8.90 7.28 9.99
N VAL A 17 8.36 8.30 10.67
CA VAL A 17 7.85 8.17 12.05
C VAL A 17 6.71 7.15 12.10
N ALA A 18 5.75 7.22 11.16
CA ALA A 18 4.65 6.26 11.09
C ALA A 18 5.14 4.82 10.85
N LEU A 19 6.26 4.63 10.14
CA LEU A 19 6.86 3.32 9.91
C LEU A 19 7.46 2.72 11.19
N GLN A 20 7.78 3.54 12.19
CA GLN A 20 8.29 3.06 13.47
C GLN A 20 7.19 2.60 14.44
N ILE A 21 5.91 2.83 14.12
CA ILE A 21 4.78 2.50 15.00
C ILE A 21 4.15 1.19 14.52
N PRO A 22 4.44 0.04 15.17
CA PRO A 22 3.87 -1.24 14.78
C PRO A 22 2.40 -1.34 15.18
N ILE A 23 1.59 -1.91 14.30
CA ILE A 23 0.18 -2.24 14.54
C ILE A 23 0.02 -3.73 14.79
N ASN A 24 0.65 -4.58 13.96
CA ASN A 24 0.61 -6.03 14.10
C ASN A 24 1.81 -6.68 13.39
N TYR A 25 2.02 -7.98 13.56
CA TYR A 25 2.96 -8.76 12.74
C TYR A 25 2.29 -9.27 11.47
N LEU A 26 3.05 -9.38 10.38
CA LEU A 26 2.62 -10.04 9.17
C LEU A 26 2.71 -11.55 9.39
N GLU A 27 1.57 -12.23 9.27
CA GLU A 27 1.48 -13.63 9.66
C GLU A 27 2.41 -14.53 8.85
N GLY A 28 3.11 -15.43 9.57
CA GLY A 28 4.17 -16.25 9.01
C GLY A 28 5.50 -15.52 8.75
N SER A 29 5.69 -14.30 9.28
CA SER A 29 6.96 -13.57 9.18
C SER A 29 7.29 -12.76 10.44
N ARG A 30 8.54 -12.26 10.53
CA ARG A 30 8.95 -11.27 11.54
C ARG A 30 8.69 -9.82 11.12
N VAL A 31 8.13 -9.61 9.93
CA VAL A 31 7.87 -8.28 9.38
C VAL A 31 6.66 -7.68 10.09
N LYS A 32 6.72 -6.39 10.43
CA LYS A 32 5.63 -5.68 11.10
C LYS A 32 4.77 -4.94 10.09
N PHE A 33 3.45 -4.98 10.29
CA PHE A 33 2.56 -3.94 9.81
C PHE A 33 2.63 -2.74 10.73
N THR A 34 2.62 -1.56 10.14
CA THR A 34 2.92 -0.30 10.80
C THR A 34 1.86 0.73 10.44
N LEU A 35 1.83 1.84 11.17
CA LEU A 35 0.96 2.96 10.81
C LEU A 35 1.24 3.47 9.39
N PHE A 36 2.48 3.32 8.91
CA PHE A 36 2.85 3.62 7.54
C PHE A 36 2.09 2.77 6.50
N ASP A 37 1.75 1.51 6.77
CA ASP A 37 0.99 0.68 5.84
C ASP A 37 -0.41 1.25 5.54
N LEU A 38 -1.01 1.92 6.52
CA LEU A 38 -2.30 2.61 6.37
C LEU A 38 -2.17 3.94 5.63
N PHE A 39 -0.98 4.55 5.70
CA PHE A 39 -0.73 5.91 5.26
C PHE A 39 -0.12 5.98 3.87
N ALA A 40 0.85 5.12 3.57
CA ALA A 40 1.67 5.16 2.36
C ALA A 40 0.85 5.24 1.05
N PRO A 41 -0.24 4.46 0.86
CA PRO A 41 -0.96 4.48 -0.41
C PRO A 41 -1.54 5.85 -0.79
N VAL A 42 -1.77 6.74 0.18
CA VAL A 42 -2.35 8.07 -0.08
C VAL A 42 -1.34 9.06 -0.63
N PHE A 43 -0.03 8.80 -0.52
CA PHE A 43 1.04 9.73 -0.91
C PHE A 43 0.92 10.16 -2.36
N GLY A 44 0.64 9.21 -3.26
CA GLY A 44 0.52 9.48 -4.68
C GLY A 44 -0.68 10.38 -5.02
N ALA A 45 -1.74 10.34 -4.21
CA ALA A 45 -2.89 11.22 -4.39
C ALA A 45 -2.66 12.63 -3.82
N LEU A 46 -1.80 12.79 -2.81
CA LEU A 46 -1.54 14.07 -2.15
C LEU A 46 -0.35 14.84 -2.74
N LEU A 47 0.73 14.14 -3.07
CA LEU A 47 1.98 14.70 -3.59
C LEU A 47 2.11 14.60 -5.12
N GLY A 48 1.20 13.85 -5.76
CA GLY A 48 1.30 13.40 -7.13
C GLY A 48 2.00 12.04 -7.22
N THR A 49 1.61 11.20 -8.19
CA THR A 49 1.98 9.78 -8.26
C THR A 49 3.50 9.54 -8.23
N GLY A 50 4.26 10.23 -9.09
CA GLY A 50 5.72 10.03 -9.17
C GLY A 50 6.43 10.43 -7.88
N ILE A 51 6.12 11.62 -7.34
CA ILE A 51 6.72 12.10 -6.09
C ILE A 51 6.30 11.22 -4.91
N GLY A 52 5.04 10.80 -4.84
CA GLY A 52 4.56 9.90 -3.80
C GLY A 52 5.29 8.56 -3.79
N ILE A 53 5.54 7.96 -4.96
CA ILE A 53 6.33 6.73 -5.09
C ILE A 53 7.77 6.97 -4.62
N ILE A 54 8.41 8.05 -5.06
CA ILE A 54 9.77 8.40 -4.65
C ILE A 54 9.85 8.60 -3.13
N SER A 55 8.87 9.30 -2.53
CA SER A 55 8.82 9.51 -1.08
C SER A 55 8.73 8.18 -0.32
N VAL A 56 7.85 7.26 -0.74
CA VAL A 56 7.73 5.94 -0.12
C VAL A 56 9.01 5.14 -0.26
N PHE A 57 9.65 5.19 -1.44
CA PHE A 57 10.95 4.54 -1.65
C PHE A 57 12.03 5.09 -0.73
N VAL A 58 12.14 6.41 -0.60
CA VAL A 58 13.10 7.08 0.29
C VAL A 58 12.85 6.70 1.74
N ILE A 59 11.59 6.69 2.21
CA ILE A 59 11.25 6.29 3.58
C ILE A 59 11.73 4.87 3.88
N LEU A 60 11.43 3.94 2.99
CA LEU A 60 11.81 2.54 3.14
C LEU A 60 13.34 2.34 3.04
N ALA A 61 14.02 3.08 2.16
CA ALA A 61 15.48 3.07 2.05
C ALA A 61 16.16 3.64 3.30
N VAL A 62 15.67 4.75 3.85
CA VAL A 62 16.16 5.31 5.11
C VAL A 62 15.96 4.31 6.25
N ASN A 63 14.78 3.67 6.33
CA ASN A 63 14.52 2.65 7.34
C ASN A 63 15.47 1.44 7.26
N LEU A 64 15.79 1.01 6.04
CA LEU A 64 16.77 -0.04 5.78
C LEU A 64 18.17 0.36 6.24
N VAL A 65 18.58 1.61 5.99
CA VAL A 65 19.89 2.12 6.43
C VAL A 65 19.95 2.26 7.95
N THR A 66 18.87 2.71 8.61
CA THR A 66 18.87 2.96 10.06
C THR A 66 18.78 1.68 10.89
N HIS A 67 18.03 0.68 10.45
CA HIS A 67 17.82 -0.57 11.21
C HIS A 67 18.60 -1.77 10.63
N GLY A 68 19.35 -1.54 9.54
CA GLY A 68 20.05 -2.56 8.79
C GLY A 68 19.12 -3.58 8.15
N PHE A 69 19.69 -4.71 7.74
CA PHE A 69 18.96 -5.83 7.14
C PHE A 69 18.35 -6.78 8.20
N SER A 70 18.21 -6.32 9.45
CA SER A 70 17.65 -7.13 10.53
C SER A 70 16.18 -7.45 10.23
N GLY A 71 15.87 -8.70 9.90
CA GLY A 71 14.52 -9.15 9.51
C GLY A 71 14.26 -9.20 8.00
N ILE A 72 15.28 -8.93 7.16
CA ILE A 72 15.21 -9.05 5.70
C ILE A 72 15.93 -10.31 5.26
N ASN A 73 15.30 -11.09 4.38
CA ASN A 73 15.90 -12.32 3.87
C ASN A 73 16.68 -12.03 2.59
N THR A 74 18.01 -12.06 2.69
CA THR A 74 18.95 -11.79 1.60
C THR A 74 19.41 -13.03 0.84
N ALA A 75 18.83 -14.21 1.09
CA ALA A 75 19.26 -15.47 0.50
C ALA A 75 19.18 -15.49 -1.04
N SER A 76 18.27 -14.72 -1.63
CA SER A 76 18.15 -14.51 -3.07
C SER A 76 17.62 -13.12 -3.40
N PRO A 77 17.79 -12.62 -4.64
CA PRO A 77 17.16 -11.38 -5.09
C PRO A 77 15.63 -11.39 -4.93
N LEU A 78 15.00 -12.57 -5.08
CA LEU A 78 13.56 -12.72 -4.97
C LEU A 78 13.07 -12.65 -3.51
N THR A 79 13.76 -13.32 -2.58
CA THR A 79 13.46 -13.23 -1.14
C THR A 79 13.73 -11.83 -0.60
N LEU A 80 14.75 -11.15 -1.13
CA LEU A 80 15.05 -9.77 -0.82
C LEU A 80 13.89 -8.86 -1.28
N ALA A 81 13.47 -8.98 -2.54
CA ALA A 81 12.34 -8.21 -3.07
C ALA A 81 11.03 -8.48 -2.30
N ALA A 82 10.80 -9.73 -1.91
CA ALA A 82 9.62 -10.14 -1.15
C ALA A 82 9.61 -9.53 0.27
N THR A 83 10.74 -9.56 0.98
CA THR A 83 10.83 -9.04 2.36
C THR A 83 10.88 -7.53 2.44
N LEU A 84 11.50 -6.87 1.47
CA LEU A 84 11.52 -5.40 1.41
C LEU A 84 10.14 -4.79 1.15
N ARG A 85 9.21 -5.56 0.56
CA ARG A 85 7.83 -5.16 0.29
C ARG A 85 7.68 -3.89 -0.57
N PHE A 86 8.75 -3.46 -1.25
CA PHE A 86 8.75 -2.29 -2.12
C PHE A 86 7.65 -2.37 -3.19
N LEU A 87 7.52 -3.53 -3.84
CA LEU A 87 6.56 -3.73 -4.93
C LEU A 87 5.11 -3.55 -4.47
N PRO A 88 4.61 -4.23 -3.42
CA PRO A 88 3.29 -3.96 -2.85
C PRO A 88 3.03 -2.48 -2.53
N PHE A 89 4.00 -1.79 -1.91
CA PHE A 89 3.86 -0.39 -1.55
C PHE A 89 3.73 0.52 -2.77
N ILE A 90 4.63 0.37 -3.75
CA ILE A 90 4.63 1.17 -4.99
C ILE A 90 3.31 0.95 -5.74
N VAL A 91 2.87 -0.30 -5.85
CA VAL A 91 1.61 -0.65 -6.51
C VAL A 91 0.42 -0.07 -5.74
N GLY A 92 0.43 -0.11 -4.41
CA GLY A 92 -0.61 0.51 -3.58
C GLY A 92 -0.72 2.01 -3.83
N VAL A 93 0.40 2.73 -3.82
CA VAL A 93 0.47 4.17 -4.14
C VAL A 93 -0.04 4.43 -5.56
N TYR A 94 0.41 3.64 -6.53
CA TYR A 94 0.07 3.79 -7.94
C TYR A 94 -1.43 3.56 -8.18
N PHE A 95 -1.95 2.44 -7.69
CA PHE A 95 -3.36 2.06 -7.82
C PHE A 95 -4.27 3.06 -7.11
N PHE A 96 -3.91 3.50 -5.90
CA PHE A 96 -4.71 4.51 -5.21
C PHE A 96 -4.72 5.81 -6.01
N ALA A 97 -3.58 6.32 -6.45
CA ALA A 97 -3.48 7.64 -7.08
C ALA A 97 -4.09 7.72 -8.48
N LYS A 98 -3.92 6.71 -9.33
CA LYS A 98 -4.30 6.74 -10.74
C LYS A 98 -5.69 6.19 -11.01
N LYS A 99 -6.33 6.67 -12.08
CA LYS A 99 -7.71 6.34 -12.48
C LYS A 99 -7.82 5.42 -13.71
N GLU A 100 -6.68 5.01 -14.25
CA GLU A 100 -6.58 4.34 -15.55
C GLU A 100 -6.99 2.87 -15.43
N GLY A 101 -7.95 2.40 -16.24
CA GLY A 101 -8.44 0.99 -16.19
C GLY A 101 -7.34 -0.05 -16.40
N LYS A 102 -6.27 0.32 -17.12
CA LYS A 102 -5.09 -0.52 -17.37
C LYS A 102 -4.41 -1.01 -16.08
N LEU A 103 -4.62 -0.35 -14.94
CA LEU A 103 -4.09 -0.80 -13.64
C LEU A 103 -4.59 -2.17 -13.22
N LEU A 104 -5.76 -2.61 -13.73
CA LEU A 104 -6.31 -3.94 -13.47
C LEU A 104 -5.49 -5.07 -14.09
N VAL A 105 -4.54 -4.76 -14.99
CA VAL A 105 -3.55 -5.76 -15.47
C VAL A 105 -2.67 -6.27 -14.32
N ILE A 106 -2.42 -5.44 -13.30
CA ILE A 106 -1.54 -5.79 -12.17
C ILE A 106 -2.12 -6.95 -11.35
N PRO A 107 -3.36 -6.87 -10.81
CA PRO A 107 -3.94 -8.01 -10.11
C PRO A 107 -4.19 -9.21 -11.05
N ALA A 108 -4.46 -8.99 -12.35
CA ALA A 108 -4.60 -10.10 -13.31
C ALA A 108 -3.30 -10.92 -13.43
N LEU A 109 -2.16 -10.24 -13.62
CA LEU A 109 -0.86 -10.89 -13.71
C LEU A 109 -0.47 -11.56 -12.39
N ALA A 110 -0.83 -10.97 -11.24
CA ALA A 110 -0.61 -11.58 -9.93
C ALA A 110 -1.40 -12.90 -9.76
N ILE A 111 -2.68 -12.93 -10.16
CA ILE A 111 -3.50 -14.16 -10.17
C ILE A 111 -2.84 -15.23 -11.02
N ILE A 112 -2.41 -14.88 -12.24
CA ILE A 112 -1.75 -15.82 -13.16
C ILE A 112 -0.45 -16.33 -12.52
N ALA A 113 0.43 -15.44 -12.07
CA ALA A 113 1.72 -15.81 -11.48
C ALA A 113 1.57 -16.73 -10.26
N PHE A 114 0.60 -16.45 -9.38
CA PHE A 114 0.33 -17.32 -8.23
C PHE A 114 -0.16 -18.70 -8.67
N ASN A 115 -1.13 -18.75 -9.57
CA ASN A 115 -1.69 -20.01 -10.06
C ASN A 115 -0.75 -20.78 -11.00
N LEU A 116 0.37 -20.22 -11.44
CA LEU A 116 1.41 -21.00 -12.13
C LEU A 116 2.28 -21.80 -11.14
N HIS A 117 2.33 -21.39 -9.86
CA HIS A 117 3.06 -22.12 -8.84
C HIS A 117 2.34 -23.43 -8.47
N PRO A 118 3.03 -24.58 -8.27
CA PRO A 118 2.38 -25.85 -7.91
C PRO A 118 1.47 -25.76 -6.68
N VAL A 119 1.93 -25.07 -5.62
CA VAL A 119 1.12 -24.82 -4.42
C VAL A 119 -0.03 -23.86 -4.73
N GLY A 120 0.19 -22.85 -5.57
CA GLY A 120 -0.85 -21.89 -5.91
C GLY A 120 -2.01 -22.56 -6.66
N ARG A 121 -1.71 -23.53 -7.53
CA ARG A 121 -2.73 -24.36 -8.21
C ARG A 121 -3.59 -25.16 -7.24
N SER A 122 -3.00 -25.72 -6.18
CA SER A 122 -3.77 -26.49 -5.19
C SER A 122 -4.63 -25.60 -4.28
N VAL A 123 -4.32 -24.31 -4.18
CA VAL A 123 -5.12 -23.30 -3.44
C VAL A 123 -5.57 -22.16 -4.33
N TRP A 124 -5.98 -22.45 -5.56
CA TRP A 124 -6.34 -21.43 -6.56
C TRP A 124 -7.41 -20.45 -6.08
N PHE A 125 -8.34 -20.93 -5.23
CA PHE A 125 -9.40 -20.14 -4.62
C PHE A 125 -8.88 -18.99 -3.75
N TYR A 126 -7.65 -19.09 -3.21
CA TYR A 126 -7.03 -17.99 -2.47
C TYR A 126 -6.85 -16.74 -3.34
N SER A 127 -6.55 -16.93 -4.64
CA SER A 127 -6.39 -15.83 -5.58
C SER A 127 -7.69 -15.09 -5.90
N LEU A 128 -8.87 -15.61 -5.49
CA LEU A 128 -10.17 -14.94 -5.69
C LEU A 128 -10.29 -13.62 -4.92
N PHE A 129 -9.54 -13.43 -3.82
CA PHE A 129 -9.42 -12.12 -3.18
C PHE A 129 -8.94 -11.04 -4.15
N TRP A 130 -8.16 -11.41 -5.16
CA TRP A 130 -7.56 -10.48 -6.10
C TRP A 130 -8.44 -10.20 -7.30
N VAL A 131 -9.64 -10.80 -7.34
CA VAL A 131 -10.74 -10.39 -8.23
C VAL A 131 -11.45 -9.15 -7.68
N ILE A 132 -11.37 -8.89 -6.37
CA ILE A 132 -12.03 -7.74 -5.72
C ILE A 132 -11.67 -6.40 -6.37
N PRO A 133 -10.40 -6.07 -6.71
CA PRO A 133 -10.06 -4.85 -7.44
C PRO A 133 -10.87 -4.61 -8.71
N PHE A 134 -11.22 -5.67 -9.45
CA PHE A 134 -12.04 -5.58 -10.66
C PHE A 134 -13.50 -5.25 -10.32
N LEU A 135 -14.04 -5.90 -9.29
CA LEU A 135 -15.42 -5.69 -8.84
C LEU A 135 -15.65 -4.28 -8.28
N VAL A 136 -14.68 -3.76 -7.53
CA VAL A 136 -14.79 -2.42 -6.92
C VAL A 136 -14.38 -1.29 -7.86
N TRP A 137 -13.75 -1.62 -9.00
CA TRP A 137 -13.23 -0.63 -9.94
C TRP A 137 -14.27 0.39 -10.42
N PRO A 138 -15.49 -0.01 -10.86
CA PRO A 138 -16.50 0.94 -11.32
C PRO A 138 -16.95 1.92 -10.23
N PHE A 139 -16.80 1.52 -8.96
CA PHE A 139 -17.31 2.23 -7.79
C PHE A 139 -16.28 3.14 -7.13
N ARG A 140 -15.00 3.04 -7.51
CA ARG A 140 -13.88 3.69 -6.81
C ARG A 140 -13.92 5.22 -6.80
N GLU A 141 -14.48 5.83 -7.84
CA GLU A 141 -14.61 7.30 -7.92
C GLU A 141 -15.75 7.81 -7.03
N ARG A 142 -16.76 6.96 -6.81
CA ARG A 142 -17.91 7.27 -5.98
C ARG A 142 -17.62 7.03 -4.51
N PHE A 143 -17.06 5.86 -4.16
CA PHE A 143 -16.84 5.45 -2.78
C PHE A 143 -15.36 5.32 -2.45
N LEU A 144 -14.90 6.07 -1.44
CA LEU A 144 -13.51 6.01 -0.99
C LEU A 144 -13.13 4.61 -0.49
N LEU A 145 -14.05 3.93 0.20
CA LEU A 145 -13.86 2.55 0.63
C LEU A 145 -13.62 1.60 -0.55
N ALA A 146 -14.35 1.74 -1.66
CA ALA A 146 -14.12 0.94 -2.86
C ALA A 146 -12.72 1.18 -3.44
N ARG A 147 -12.27 2.45 -3.47
CA ARG A 147 -10.92 2.81 -3.91
C ARG A 147 -9.85 2.20 -2.99
N ALA A 148 -10.00 2.35 -1.68
CA ALA A 148 -9.07 1.83 -0.68
C ALA A 148 -9.03 0.28 -0.67
N LEU A 149 -10.18 -0.37 -0.82
CA LEU A 149 -10.29 -1.82 -0.90
C LEU A 149 -9.59 -2.37 -2.14
N GLY A 150 -9.82 -1.75 -3.31
CA GLY A 150 -9.12 -2.11 -4.54
C GLY A 150 -7.60 -1.91 -4.42
N THR A 151 -7.17 -0.83 -3.77
CA THR A 151 -5.76 -0.56 -3.50
C THR A 151 -5.12 -1.64 -2.63
N THR A 152 -5.70 -1.95 -1.47
CA THR A 152 -5.09 -2.91 -0.54
C THR A 152 -5.10 -4.33 -1.11
N MET A 153 -6.16 -4.72 -1.82
CA MET A 153 -6.24 -6.02 -2.49
C MET A 153 -5.25 -6.13 -3.66
N THR A 154 -5.02 -5.05 -4.41
CA THR A 154 -4.01 -5.07 -5.49
C THR A 154 -2.58 -5.16 -4.94
N ALA A 155 -2.27 -4.40 -3.89
CA ALA A 155 -0.98 -4.50 -3.20
C ALA A 155 -0.76 -5.91 -2.62
N HIS A 156 -1.81 -6.47 -2.00
CA HIS A 156 -1.79 -7.84 -1.49
C HIS A 156 -1.60 -8.87 -2.61
N ALA A 157 -2.25 -8.71 -3.76
CA ALA A 157 -2.10 -9.62 -4.89
C ALA A 157 -0.64 -9.71 -5.34
N VAL A 158 0.02 -8.56 -5.52
CA VAL A 158 1.44 -8.50 -5.89
C VAL A 158 2.31 -9.11 -4.79
N GLY A 159 2.03 -8.81 -3.52
CA GLY A 159 2.74 -9.41 -2.39
C GLY A 159 2.64 -10.93 -2.38
N GLY A 160 1.43 -11.48 -2.47
CA GLY A 160 1.19 -12.93 -2.47
C GLY A 160 1.79 -13.64 -3.68
N ALA A 161 1.69 -13.03 -4.87
CA ALA A 161 2.31 -13.55 -6.08
C ALA A 161 3.84 -13.58 -5.97
N VAL A 162 4.49 -12.58 -5.38
CA VAL A 162 5.95 -12.63 -5.15
C VAL A 162 6.28 -13.66 -4.04
N TRP A 163 5.50 -13.68 -2.96
CA TRP A 163 5.78 -14.49 -1.77
C TRP A 163 5.77 -15.98 -2.04
N ILE A 164 4.80 -16.47 -2.83
CA ILE A 164 4.68 -17.91 -3.13
C ILE A 164 5.89 -18.46 -3.88
N TRP A 165 6.55 -17.62 -4.69
CA TRP A 165 7.76 -17.99 -5.41
C TRP A 165 9.04 -17.73 -4.61
N ALA A 166 8.98 -16.81 -3.65
CA ALA A 166 10.12 -16.45 -2.81
C ALA A 166 10.35 -17.44 -1.66
N PHE A 167 9.29 -18.01 -1.10
CA PHE A 167 9.36 -18.83 0.10
C PHE A 167 8.68 -20.19 -0.07
N PRO A 168 9.26 -21.26 0.51
CA PRO A 168 8.58 -22.54 0.56
C PRO A 168 7.33 -22.42 1.44
N THR A 169 6.16 -22.43 0.81
CA THR A 169 4.86 -22.33 1.47
C THR A 169 4.03 -23.59 1.21
N THR A 170 3.07 -23.88 2.08
CA THR A 170 2.18 -25.05 1.95
C THR A 170 0.76 -24.62 1.61
N ALA A 171 -0.06 -25.53 1.08
CA ALA A 171 -1.49 -25.26 0.86
C ALA A 171 -2.21 -24.89 2.17
N LEU A 172 -1.83 -25.52 3.28
CA LEU A 172 -2.36 -25.21 4.61
C LEU A 172 -2.04 -23.77 5.02
N PHE A 173 -0.81 -23.29 4.78
CA PHE A 173 -0.43 -21.91 5.06
C PHE A 173 -1.36 -20.91 4.37
N TRP A 174 -1.57 -21.07 3.06
CA TRP A 174 -2.45 -20.18 2.29
C TRP A 174 -3.93 -20.28 2.72
N THR A 175 -4.39 -21.48 3.06
CA THR A 175 -5.76 -21.69 3.53
C THR A 175 -5.99 -21.04 4.90
N ALA A 176 -5.02 -21.15 5.81
CA ALA A 176 -5.07 -20.53 7.12
C ALA A 176 -5.02 -19.00 7.06
N LEU A 177 -4.41 -18.42 6.03
CA LEU A 177 -4.36 -16.97 5.82
C LEU A 177 -5.73 -16.36 5.43
N ILE A 178 -6.70 -17.13 4.95
CA ILE A 178 -7.99 -16.60 4.48
C ILE A 178 -8.67 -15.66 5.50
N PRO A 179 -8.96 -16.08 6.76
CA PRO A 179 -9.57 -15.19 7.75
C PRO A 179 -8.68 -13.99 8.09
N ILE A 180 -7.36 -14.19 8.12
CA ILE A 180 -6.38 -13.15 8.43
C ILE A 180 -6.39 -12.07 7.35
N VAL A 181 -6.40 -12.46 6.08
CA VAL A 181 -6.50 -11.54 4.94
C VAL A 181 -7.79 -10.71 5.03
N ILE A 182 -8.93 -11.34 5.29
CA ILE A 182 -10.20 -10.60 5.43
C ILE A 182 -10.08 -9.51 6.49
N LEU A 183 -9.56 -9.85 7.67
CA LEU A 183 -9.37 -8.91 8.77
C LEU A 183 -8.39 -7.79 8.41
N GLU A 184 -7.17 -8.14 8.01
CA GLU A 184 -6.11 -7.18 7.69
C GLU A 184 -6.51 -6.25 6.53
N ARG A 185 -7.11 -6.80 5.47
CA ARG A 185 -7.52 -6.00 4.32
C ARG A 185 -8.67 -5.06 4.69
N SER A 186 -9.54 -5.45 5.62
CA SER A 186 -10.56 -4.55 6.18
C SER A 186 -9.94 -3.42 6.99
N ILE A 187 -8.98 -3.72 7.88
CA ILE A 187 -8.23 -2.72 8.65
C ILE A 187 -7.50 -1.75 7.70
N PHE A 188 -6.85 -2.26 6.66
CA PHE A 188 -6.13 -1.42 5.70
C PHE A 188 -7.08 -0.57 4.86
N THR A 189 -8.23 -1.10 4.46
CA THR A 189 -9.25 -0.34 3.74
C THR A 189 -9.72 0.86 4.56
N LEU A 190 -10.02 0.63 5.84
CA LEU A 190 -10.42 1.68 6.77
C LEU A 190 -9.27 2.65 7.04
N GLY A 191 -8.07 2.14 7.31
CA GLY A 191 -6.88 2.94 7.60
C GLY A 191 -6.47 3.85 6.44
N ILE A 192 -6.48 3.36 5.21
CA ILE A 192 -6.20 4.15 4.00
C ILE A 192 -7.27 5.24 3.83
N SER A 193 -8.54 4.88 4.03
CA SER A 193 -9.65 5.84 3.89
C SER A 193 -9.58 6.95 4.93
N SER A 194 -9.42 6.59 6.20
CA SER A 194 -9.25 7.53 7.32
C SER A 194 -8.03 8.41 7.14
N SER A 195 -6.89 7.82 6.74
CA SER A 195 -5.67 8.57 6.43
C SER A 195 -5.88 9.59 5.32
N TYR A 196 -6.60 9.23 4.25
CA TYR A 196 -6.86 10.14 3.15
C TYR A 196 -7.78 11.30 3.55
N ILE A 197 -8.82 11.03 4.35
CA ILE A 197 -9.71 12.07 4.87
C ILE A 197 -8.93 13.00 5.81
N LEU A 198 -8.21 12.44 6.80
CA LEU A 198 -7.42 13.19 7.76
C LEU A 198 -6.45 14.14 7.03
N MET A 199 -5.67 13.61 6.09
CA MET A 199 -4.70 14.44 5.37
C MET A 199 -5.36 15.49 4.51
N ASN A 200 -6.44 15.19 3.79
CA ASN A 200 -7.11 16.24 3.01
C ASN A 200 -7.56 17.41 3.90
N ASN A 201 -8.02 17.13 5.11
CA ASN A 201 -8.43 18.17 6.07
C ASN A 201 -7.22 18.92 6.65
N VAL A 202 -6.13 18.23 6.99
CA VAL A 202 -4.86 18.88 7.38
C VAL A 202 -4.35 19.78 6.26
N LEU A 203 -4.35 19.31 5.01
CA LEU A 203 -3.96 20.11 3.85
C LEU A 203 -4.88 21.33 3.68
N ALA A 204 -6.20 21.16 3.81
CA ALA A 204 -7.14 22.26 3.72
C ALA A 204 -6.90 23.33 4.80
N PHE A 205 -6.63 22.91 6.03
CA PHE A 205 -6.25 23.81 7.12
C PHE A 205 -4.95 24.56 6.82
N LEU A 206 -3.91 23.86 6.33
CA LEU A 206 -2.66 24.51 5.91
C LEU A 206 -2.87 25.44 4.71
N SER A 207 -3.85 25.14 3.85
CA SER A 207 -4.22 25.99 2.71
C SER A 207 -4.82 27.30 3.18
N SER A 208 -5.75 27.26 4.16
CA SER A 208 -6.40 28.46 4.71
C SER A 208 -5.40 29.37 5.42
N LYS A 209 -4.36 28.79 6.05
CA LYS A 209 -3.24 29.53 6.66
C LYS A 209 -2.20 30.03 5.65
N LYS A 210 -2.43 29.85 4.34
CA LYS A 210 -1.45 30.15 3.28
C LYS A 210 -0.09 29.50 3.60
N LEU A 211 -0.08 28.23 4.01
CA LEU A 211 1.14 27.42 4.21
C LEU A 211 1.36 26.36 3.12
N LEU A 212 0.34 25.97 2.34
CA LEU A 212 0.48 24.97 1.27
C LEU A 212 1.24 25.45 0.01
N PRO A 213 2.26 24.72 -0.48
CA PRO A 213 2.94 25.04 -1.74
C PRO A 213 2.02 24.98 -2.94
N ARG A 214 2.40 25.66 -4.03
CA ARG A 214 1.70 25.53 -5.32
C ARG A 214 1.83 24.07 -5.81
N GLY A 215 0.74 23.50 -6.29
CA GLY A 215 0.70 22.16 -6.88
C GLY A 215 0.35 21.01 -5.91
N ILE A 216 0.15 21.27 -4.62
CA ILE A 216 -0.47 20.30 -3.71
C ILE A 216 -1.98 20.36 -3.88
N LEU A 217 -2.61 19.20 -4.14
CA LEU A 217 -4.03 19.11 -4.42
C LEU A 217 -4.80 18.78 -3.14
N VAL A 218 -5.85 19.57 -2.87
CA VAL A 218 -6.82 19.30 -1.81
C VAL A 218 -8.09 18.78 -2.46
N SER A 219 -8.52 17.58 -2.07
CA SER A 219 -9.76 17.02 -2.59
C SER A 219 -10.96 17.55 -1.81
N LYS A 220 -11.69 18.49 -2.42
CA LYS A 220 -12.88 19.14 -1.81
C LYS A 220 -13.95 18.15 -1.37
N LYS A 221 -14.05 16.99 -2.04
CA LYS A 221 -15.03 15.93 -1.74
C LYS A 221 -14.85 15.33 -0.34
N TYR A 222 -13.63 15.35 0.20
CA TYR A 222 -13.29 14.69 1.46
C TYR A 222 -13.00 15.66 2.60
N LEU A 223 -13.44 16.91 2.46
CA LEU A 223 -13.40 17.88 3.55
C LEU A 223 -14.57 17.61 4.50
N LEU A 224 -14.24 17.53 5.79
CA LEU A 224 -15.25 17.51 6.83
C LEU A 224 -15.89 18.90 6.85
N ARG A 225 -17.20 18.96 6.63
CA ARG A 225 -17.96 20.19 6.82
C ARG A 225 -17.99 20.45 8.32
N VAL A 226 -17.35 21.53 8.73
CA VAL A 226 -17.48 22.12 10.07
C VAL A 226 -18.36 23.34 9.94
#